data_AF-A0A7S3Y9A9-F1
#
_entry.id   AF-A0A7S3Y9A9-F1
#
_cell.length_a   1.000
_cell.length_b   1.000
_cell.length_c   1.000
_cell.angle_alpha   90.00
_cell.angle_beta   90.00
_cell.angle_gamma   90.00
#
_symmetry.space_group_name_H-M   'P 1'
#
loop_
_entity.id
_entity.type
_entity.pdbx_description
1 polymer ?
#
loop_
_entity_poly.entity_id
_entity_poly.type
_entity_poly.pdbx_seq_one_letter_code
_entity_poly.pdbx_strand_id
1 'polypeptide(L)'
;FEWAIGPIPIGDGVGKNVVSRWSSDLGSGNTFYTDSNGREFQERRLNYRPTWDLVVTEEIAGNYYPVTTAIYIKDNTTQLSILTDRSQGGASLAPGELELLVHRRGLADDARGVGE
;
A
#
# COMPACT_ATOMS: atom_id res chain seq x y z
N PHE A 1 -16.27 -5.46 -4.57
CA PHE A 1 -15.27 -5.96 -5.52
C PHE A 1 -14.69 -7.22 -4.90
N GLU A 2 -14.69 -8.33 -5.62
CA GLU A 2 -14.14 -9.61 -5.16
C GLU A 2 -12.95 -9.96 -6.06
N TRP A 3 -11.87 -10.47 -5.50
CA TRP A 3 -10.68 -10.88 -6.25
C TRP A 3 -10.31 -12.33 -5.91
N ALA A 4 -9.84 -13.06 -6.94
CA ALA A 4 -9.27 -14.39 -6.81
C ALA A 4 -7.86 -14.37 -7.42
N ILE A 5 -6.83 -14.43 -6.57
CA ILE A 5 -5.43 -14.37 -6.99
C ILE A 5 -4.75 -15.70 -6.65
N GLY A 6 -4.46 -16.51 -7.67
CA GLY A 6 -3.61 -17.68 -7.50
C GLY A 6 -3.94 -18.85 -8.43
N PRO A 7 -3.02 -19.82 -8.56
CA PRO A 7 -1.67 -19.81 -7.97
C PRO A 7 -0.74 -18.80 -8.66
N ILE A 8 0.05 -18.05 -7.86
CA ILE A 8 1.03 -17.09 -8.40
C ILE A 8 2.15 -17.88 -9.10
N PRO A 9 2.37 -17.71 -10.42
CA PRO A 9 3.36 -18.47 -11.17
C PRO A 9 4.77 -18.07 -10.76
N ILE A 10 5.63 -19.06 -10.52
CA ILE A 10 7.04 -18.89 -10.11
C ILE A 10 8.01 -19.72 -10.96
N GLY A 11 7.54 -20.30 -12.07
CA GLY A 11 8.38 -21.12 -12.95
C GLY A 11 9.53 -20.36 -13.60
N ASP A 12 9.50 -19.03 -13.53
CA ASP A 12 10.55 -18.10 -13.97
C ASP A 12 11.62 -17.85 -12.90
N GLY A 13 11.47 -18.40 -11.68
CA GLY A 13 12.39 -18.12 -10.57
C GLY A 13 12.27 -16.70 -10.02
N VAL A 14 11.19 -15.97 -10.33
CA VAL A 14 10.98 -14.59 -9.88
C VAL A 14 9.82 -14.52 -8.88
N GLY A 15 10.13 -14.07 -7.66
CA GLY A 15 9.12 -13.77 -6.63
C GLY A 15 8.22 -12.60 -7.04
N LYS A 16 6.95 -12.63 -6.64
CA LYS A 16 5.94 -11.66 -7.10
C LYS A 16 5.14 -11.11 -5.92
N ASN A 17 4.94 -9.79 -5.92
CA ASN A 17 4.00 -9.08 -5.06
C ASN A 17 2.90 -8.53 -5.96
N VAL A 18 1.66 -8.95 -5.75
CA VAL A 18 0.51 -8.58 -6.57
C VAL A 18 -0.25 -7.47 -5.87
N VAL A 19 -0.53 -6.39 -6.60
CA VAL A 19 -1.28 -5.24 -6.11
C VAL A 19 -2.55 -5.04 -6.93
N SER A 20 -3.61 -4.57 -6.27
CA SER A 20 -4.72 -3.89 -6.95
C SER A 20 -4.46 -2.39 -6.87
N ARG A 21 -4.49 -1.70 -8.01
CA ARG A 21 -4.28 -0.26 -8.10
C ARG A 21 -5.52 0.41 -8.67
N TRP A 22 -5.96 1.47 -8.02
CA TRP A 22 -7.02 2.37 -8.47
C TRP A 22 -6.39 3.70 -8.82
N SER A 23 -6.64 4.17 -10.04
CA SER A 23 -6.17 5.46 -10.52
C SER A 23 -7.37 6.36 -10.84
N SER A 24 -7.26 7.62 -10.48
CA SER A 24 -8.28 8.65 -10.70
C SER A 24 -7.61 9.99 -11.05
N ASP A 25 -8.39 10.95 -11.52
CA ASP A 25 -7.98 12.33 -11.77
C ASP A 25 -8.08 13.23 -10.52
N LEU A 26 -8.38 12.64 -9.36
CA LEU A 26 -8.54 13.32 -8.08
C LEU A 26 -7.24 13.99 -7.63
N GLY A 27 -7.30 15.27 -7.31
CA GLY A 27 -6.16 16.10 -6.95
C GLY A 27 -5.63 15.88 -5.53
N SER A 28 -5.26 14.65 -5.15
CA SER A 28 -4.82 14.32 -3.78
C SER A 28 -3.44 14.83 -3.42
N GLY A 29 -2.66 15.28 -4.42
CA GLY A 29 -1.23 15.53 -4.25
C GLY A 29 -0.53 14.28 -3.70
N ASN A 30 0.41 14.48 -2.78
CA ASN A 30 1.22 13.41 -2.19
C ASN A 30 0.63 12.86 -0.88
N THR A 31 -0.64 13.16 -0.57
CA THR A 31 -1.25 12.84 0.73
C THR A 31 -2.31 11.75 0.59
N PHE A 32 -2.26 10.78 1.49
CA PHE A 32 -3.26 9.72 1.63
C PHE A 32 -3.46 9.38 3.11
N TYR A 33 -4.48 8.59 3.41
CA TYR A 33 -4.89 8.32 4.79
C TYR A 33 -5.13 6.84 4.99
N THR A 34 -4.57 6.29 6.07
CA THR A 34 -4.73 4.88 6.46
C THR A 34 -5.24 4.81 7.90
N ASP A 35 -6.13 3.86 8.18
CA ASP A 35 -6.58 3.61 9.55
C ASP A 35 -5.44 3.10 10.47
N SER A 36 -5.59 3.30 11.78
CA SER A 36 -4.77 2.66 12.81
C SER A 36 -5.61 1.63 13.55
N ASN A 37 -5.43 0.35 13.21
CA ASN A 37 -6.16 -0.79 13.81
C ASN A 37 -7.69 -0.61 13.78
N GLY A 38 -8.23 -0.11 12.66
CA GLY A 38 -9.66 0.14 12.48
C GLY A 38 -10.20 1.33 13.26
N ARG A 39 -9.32 2.19 13.79
CA ARG A 39 -9.69 3.39 14.56
C ARG A 39 -9.37 4.66 13.76
N GLU A 40 -8.66 5.59 14.37
CA GLU A 40 -8.35 6.90 13.78
C GLU A 40 -7.53 6.76 12.49
N PHE A 41 -7.84 7.61 11.52
CA PHE A 41 -7.06 7.72 10.30
C PHE A 41 -5.83 8.59 10.53
N GLN A 42 -4.69 8.12 10.05
CA GLN A 42 -3.42 8.81 10.11
C GLN A 42 -3.10 9.38 8.73
N GLU A 43 -2.72 10.66 8.68
CA GLU A 43 -2.21 11.29 7.46
C GLU A 43 -0.84 10.71 7.11
N ARG A 44 -0.71 10.26 5.85
CA ARG A 44 0.51 9.75 5.25
C ARG A 44 0.90 10.65 4.08
N ARG A 45 2.20 10.87 3.90
CA ARG A 45 2.74 11.67 2.80
C ARG A 45 3.87 10.92 2.11
N LEU A 46 3.84 10.88 0.78
CA LEU A 46 4.86 10.24 -0.04
C LEU A 46 6.25 10.79 0.29
N ASN A 47 7.21 9.91 0.57
CA ASN A 47 8.61 10.23 0.85
C ASN A 47 8.82 11.21 2.02
N TYR A 48 7.96 11.17 3.03
CA TYR A 48 8.00 12.09 4.15
C TYR A 48 7.93 11.39 5.51
N ARG A 49 8.58 11.99 6.51
CA ARG A 49 8.45 11.60 7.92
C ARG A 49 8.22 12.85 8.77
N PRO A 50 7.27 12.83 9.73
CA PRO A 50 6.98 13.99 10.56
C PRO A 50 8.04 14.26 11.63
N THR A 51 8.91 13.29 11.93
CA THR A 51 9.79 13.31 13.10
C THR A 51 11.28 13.41 12.78
N TRP A 52 11.68 13.24 11.51
CA TRP A 52 13.07 13.42 11.06
C TRP A 52 13.13 13.68 9.55
N ASP A 53 14.28 14.19 9.09
CA ASP A 53 14.56 14.38 7.66
C ASP A 53 14.87 13.03 7.00
N LEU A 54 13.92 12.53 6.22
CA LEU A 54 14.03 11.23 5.56
C LEU A 54 15.00 11.29 4.37
N VAL A 55 16.04 10.45 4.41
CA VAL A 55 16.77 10.06 3.20
C VAL A 55 16.05 8.89 2.56
N VAL A 56 15.52 9.09 1.36
CA VAL A 56 14.75 8.06 0.64
C VAL A 56 15.72 7.03 0.05
N THR A 57 15.67 5.81 0.57
CA THR A 57 16.43 4.66 0.02
C THR A 57 15.56 3.73 -0.81
N GLU A 58 14.25 3.69 -0.52
CA GLU A 58 13.27 2.79 -1.13
C GLU A 58 11.99 3.55 -1.44
N GLU A 59 11.84 4.03 -2.68
CA GLU A 59 10.75 4.91 -3.11
C GLU A 59 9.37 4.24 -3.07
N ILE A 60 9.32 2.91 -3.22
CA ILE A 60 8.07 2.15 -3.15
C ILE A 60 7.88 1.61 -1.73
N ALA A 61 8.79 0.76 -1.27
CA ALA A 61 8.61 0.05 0.00
C ALA A 61 8.55 1.00 1.21
N GLY A 62 9.27 2.12 1.17
CA GLY A 62 9.27 3.13 2.25
C GLY A 62 7.95 3.87 2.42
N ASN A 63 7.00 3.73 1.49
CA ASN A 63 5.70 4.41 1.49
C ASN A 63 4.52 3.48 1.72
N TYR A 64 4.76 2.18 1.95
CA TYR A 64 3.73 1.23 2.34
C TYR A 64 3.39 1.34 3.83
N TYR A 65 2.09 1.39 4.13
CA TYR A 65 1.55 1.43 5.49
C TYR A 65 0.53 0.29 5.70
N PRO A 66 0.34 -0.17 6.94
CA PRO A 66 -0.71 -1.13 7.25
C PRO A 66 -2.10 -0.48 7.04
N VAL A 67 -2.98 -1.20 6.37
CA VAL A 67 -4.39 -0.87 6.17
C VAL A 67 -5.20 -2.01 6.76
N THR A 68 -5.87 -1.79 7.89
CA THR A 68 -6.61 -2.85 8.57
C THR A 68 -8.10 -2.80 8.34
N THR A 69 -8.62 -1.67 7.88
CA THR A 69 -10.03 -1.48 7.55
C THR A 69 -10.22 -0.65 6.29
N ALA A 70 -9.47 0.45 6.13
CA ALA A 70 -9.66 1.34 4.99
C ALA A 70 -8.46 2.25 4.70
N ILE A 71 -8.33 2.60 3.43
CA ILE A 71 -7.41 3.60 2.90
C ILE A 71 -8.18 4.59 2.04
N TYR A 72 -7.82 5.88 2.07
CA TYR A 72 -8.45 6.86 1.20
C TYR A 72 -7.52 7.98 0.73
N ILE A 73 -7.89 8.58 -0.40
CA ILE A 73 -7.39 9.87 -0.90
C ILE A 73 -8.58 10.81 -1.10
N LYS A 74 -8.32 12.12 -1.00
CA LYS A 74 -9.33 13.14 -1.22
C LYS A 74 -8.73 14.41 -1.80
N ASP A 75 -9.56 15.18 -2.50
CA ASP A 75 -9.32 16.58 -2.78
C ASP A 75 -10.35 17.44 -2.03
N ASN A 76 -10.61 18.67 -2.50
CA ASN A 76 -11.56 19.58 -1.85
C ASN A 76 -13.03 19.20 -2.08
N THR A 77 -13.35 18.36 -3.06
CA THR A 77 -14.74 18.06 -3.47
C THR A 77 -15.07 16.59 -3.41
N THR A 78 -14.08 15.71 -3.59
CA THR A 78 -14.25 14.28 -3.82
C THR A 78 -13.31 13.48 -2.94
N GLN A 79 -13.77 12.30 -2.52
CA GLN A 79 -12.98 11.33 -1.77
C GLN A 79 -13.14 9.94 -2.40
N LEU A 80 -12.02 9.28 -2.66
CA LEU A 80 -11.97 7.86 -3.03
C LEU A 80 -11.53 7.06 -1.80
N SER A 81 -12.41 6.18 -1.31
CA SER A 81 -12.15 5.32 -0.16
C SER A 81 -12.26 3.86 -0.55
N ILE A 82 -11.27 3.06 -0.16
CA ILE A 82 -11.23 1.61 -0.35
C ILE A 82 -11.29 0.96 1.02
N LEU A 83 -12.31 0.11 1.23
CA LEU A 83 -12.45 -0.72 2.42
C LEU A 83 -11.91 -2.11 2.14
N THR A 84 -11.24 -2.71 3.11
CA THR A 84 -10.63 -4.04 2.99
C THR A 84 -11.38 -5.06 3.84
N ASP A 85 -11.39 -6.32 3.39
CA ASP A 85 -11.99 -7.44 4.15
C ASP A 85 -11.01 -8.04 5.18
N ARG A 86 -9.73 -7.65 5.10
CA ARG A 86 -8.62 -8.10 5.96
C ARG A 86 -7.52 -7.05 6.01
N SER A 87 -6.53 -7.25 6.87
CA SER A 87 -5.33 -6.44 6.91
C SER A 87 -4.47 -6.62 5.66
N GLN A 88 -4.08 -5.52 5.03
CA GLN A 88 -3.24 -5.48 3.84
C GLN A 88 -2.18 -4.37 3.98
N GLY A 89 -1.18 -4.40 3.11
CA GLY A 89 -0.29 -3.25 2.91
C GLY A 89 -0.83 -2.35 1.81
N GLY A 90 -0.80 -1.04 2.00
CA GLY A 90 -1.25 -0.09 0.97
C GLY A 90 -0.51 1.23 0.96
N ALA A 91 -0.61 1.94 -0.15
CA ALA A 91 0.05 3.22 -0.38
C ALA A 91 -0.69 4.06 -1.44
N SER A 92 -0.32 5.34 -1.51
CA SER A 92 -0.51 6.19 -2.69
C SER A 92 0.88 6.56 -3.21
N LEU A 93 1.28 5.98 -4.35
CA LEU A 93 2.61 6.18 -4.94
C LEU A 93 2.65 7.33 -5.95
N ALA A 94 1.48 7.80 -6.39
CA ALA A 94 1.31 8.94 -7.25
C ALA A 94 -0.02 9.66 -6.92
N PRO A 95 -0.13 10.97 -7.21
CA PRO A 95 -1.38 11.70 -7.01
C PRO A 95 -2.55 11.04 -7.74
N GLY A 96 -3.70 10.98 -7.08
CA GLY A 96 -4.91 10.34 -7.63
C GLY A 96 -4.90 8.82 -7.58
N GLU A 97 -3.84 8.18 -7.07
CA GLU A 97 -3.70 6.73 -7.03
C GLU A 97 -3.77 6.15 -5.62
N LEU A 98 -4.34 4.96 -5.51
CA LEU A 98 -4.27 4.08 -4.34
C LEU A 98 -3.89 2.67 -4.79
N GLU A 99 -3.06 1.98 -4.00
CA GLU A 99 -2.80 0.56 -4.19
C GLU A 99 -2.84 -0.24 -2.89
N LEU A 100 -3.26 -1.50 -3.03
CA LEU A 100 -3.29 -2.50 -1.97
C LEU A 100 -2.57 -3.77 -2.44
N LEU A 101 -1.63 -4.26 -1.64
CA LEU A 101 -0.97 -5.55 -1.84
C LEU A 101 -1.96 -6.66 -1.46
N VAL A 102 -2.46 -7.35 -2.49
CA VAL A 102 -3.50 -8.38 -2.33
C VAL A 102 -2.90 -9.75 -2.02
N HIS A 103 -1.73 -10.08 -2.58
CA HIS A 103 -1.05 -11.33 -2.31
C HIS A 103 0.44 -11.23 -2.68
N ARG A 104 1.29 -12.08 -2.08
CA ARG A 104 2.73 -12.14 -2.35
C ARG A 104 3.24 -13.57 -2.29
N ARG A 105 4.27 -13.85 -3.08
CA ARG A 105 5.03 -15.10 -3.07
C ARG A 105 6.51 -14.79 -3.24
N GLY A 106 7.26 -14.85 -2.14
CA GLY A 106 8.73 -14.77 -2.13
C GLY A 106 9.35 -16.12 -2.48
N LEU A 107 10.59 -16.10 -2.96
CA LEU A 107 11.38 -17.30 -3.29
C LEU A 107 12.69 -17.39 -2.50
N ALA A 108 12.92 -16.44 -1.60
CA ALA A 108 14.11 -16.35 -0.77
C ALA A 108 13.72 -15.75 0.60
N ASP A 109 14.34 -16.29 1.65
CA ASP A 109 14.27 -15.78 3.02
C ASP A 109 14.85 -14.37 3.11
N ASP A 110 14.30 -13.54 3.99
CA ASP A 110 14.73 -12.16 4.20
C ASP A 110 15.80 -11.99 5.28
N ALA A 111 16.35 -13.10 5.79
CA ALA A 111 17.33 -13.18 6.86
C ALA A 111 16.87 -12.48 8.14
N ARG A 112 15.59 -12.68 8.52
CA ARG A 112 15.01 -12.18 9.79
C ARG A 112 14.57 -13.27 10.76
N GLY A 113 14.85 -14.53 10.46
CA GLY A 113 14.83 -15.64 11.41
C GLY A 113 13.78 -16.72 11.17
N VAL A 114 12.92 -16.59 10.15
CA VAL A 114 11.94 -17.64 9.81
C VAL A 114 12.59 -18.81 9.08
N GLY A 115 13.52 -18.54 8.15
CA GLY A 115 14.28 -19.59 7.45
C GLY A 115 13.49 -20.29 6.34
N GLU A 116 12.52 -19.60 5.73
CA GLU A 116 11.63 -20.10 4.67
C GLU A 116 11.46 -19.06 3.55
#